data_AF-A0A6B3CH09-F1
#
_entry.id   AF-A0A6B3CH09-F1
#
_cell.length_a   1.000
_cell.length_b   1.000
_cell.length_c   1.000
_cell.angle_alpha   90.00
_cell.angle_beta   90.00
_cell.angle_gamma   90.00
#
_symmetry.space_group_name_H-M   'P 1'
#
loop_
_entity.id
_entity.type
_entity.pdbx_description
1 polymer ?
#
loop_
_entity_poly.entity_id
_entity_poly.type
_entity_poly.pdbx_seq_one_letter_code
_entity_poly.pdbx_strand_id
1 'polypeptide(L)'
;AATKYPWPRGAHPTDPASPKFGVYDDDRPVFAWLREDAPGSRTCFEAQVMDWADDVAYSVHDVEDGLHAGHIDPNCLLADPEREAVFDVAVGRYVPAGTDHAELAAALDRLLAQDWWPHGYDGSAVAQARLKDATSQLIGR
;
A
#
# COMPACT_ATOMS: atom_id res chain seq x y z
N ALA A 1 14.58 1.17 11.63
CA ALA A 1 13.75 0.81 10.45
C ALA A 1 13.81 -0.68 10.10
N ALA A 2 15.00 -1.31 10.00
CA ALA A 2 15.16 -2.69 9.49
C ALA A 2 14.35 -3.78 10.24
N THR A 3 13.97 -3.55 11.49
CA THR A 3 13.17 -4.50 12.30
C THR A 3 11.67 -4.24 12.16
N LYS A 4 11.13 -4.42 10.95
CA LYS A 4 9.68 -4.26 10.65
C LYS A 4 8.79 -5.16 11.51
N TYR A 5 9.24 -6.39 11.75
CA TYR A 5 8.53 -7.40 12.55
C TYR A 5 9.35 -7.74 13.81
N PRO A 6 9.25 -6.96 14.90
CA PRO A 6 10.04 -7.14 16.11
C PRO A 6 9.53 -8.28 17.00
N TRP A 7 9.41 -9.47 16.42
CA TRP A 7 9.04 -10.69 17.13
C TRP A 7 9.64 -11.92 16.44
N PRO A 8 9.88 -12.99 17.22
CA PRO A 8 10.27 -14.28 16.65
C PRO A 8 9.09 -14.96 15.96
N ARG A 9 9.40 -16.04 15.22
CA ARG A 9 8.39 -16.86 14.56
C ARG A 9 7.32 -17.34 15.56
N GLY A 10 6.04 -17.19 15.20
CA GLY A 10 4.89 -17.60 16.02
C GLY A 10 4.56 -16.68 17.19
N ALA A 11 5.26 -15.55 17.35
CA ALA A 11 5.05 -14.59 18.43
C ALA A 11 4.45 -13.26 17.95
N HIS A 12 3.76 -13.26 16.81
CA HIS A 12 3.08 -12.07 16.30
C HIS A 12 2.00 -11.62 17.31
N PRO A 13 1.92 -10.32 17.65
CA PRO A 13 1.20 -9.85 18.83
C PRO A 13 -0.32 -10.01 18.77
N THR A 14 -0.90 -9.99 17.56
CA THR A 14 -2.36 -10.04 17.36
C THR A 14 -2.82 -11.21 16.49
N ASP A 15 -1.88 -11.98 15.94
CA ASP A 15 -2.19 -13.07 15.01
C ASP A 15 -1.11 -14.15 15.10
N PRO A 16 -1.22 -15.10 16.05
CA PRO A 16 -0.25 -16.17 16.22
C PRO A 16 -0.04 -17.05 14.99
N ALA A 17 -0.99 -17.07 14.04
CA ALA A 17 -0.89 -17.83 12.80
C ALA A 17 -0.13 -17.08 11.69
N SER A 18 0.14 -15.78 11.88
CA SER A 18 0.86 -14.97 10.91
C SER A 18 2.24 -15.56 10.59
N PRO A 19 2.58 -15.76 9.30
CA PRO A 19 3.90 -16.23 8.92
C PRO A 19 4.98 -15.15 9.03
N LYS A 20 4.60 -13.89 9.30
CA LYS A 20 5.52 -12.74 9.33
C LYS A 20 6.26 -12.67 10.67
N PHE A 21 7.59 -12.69 10.62
CA PHE A 21 8.48 -12.50 11.76
C PHE A 21 9.81 -11.90 11.27
N GLY A 22 10.59 -11.31 12.18
CA GLY A 22 11.84 -10.63 11.85
C GLY A 22 13.01 -10.98 12.76
N VAL A 23 12.80 -11.88 13.72
CA VAL A 23 13.83 -12.29 14.69
C VAL A 23 14.05 -13.79 14.55
N TYR A 24 15.24 -14.17 14.06
CA TYR A 24 15.67 -15.56 14.03
C TYR A 24 16.17 -16.01 15.39
N ASP A 25 16.13 -17.32 15.65
CA ASP A 25 16.55 -17.86 16.95
C ASP A 25 18.02 -17.55 17.26
N ASP A 26 18.87 -17.56 16.23
CA ASP A 26 20.31 -17.24 16.34
C ASP A 26 20.55 -15.75 16.65
N ASP A 27 19.63 -14.85 16.27
CA ASP A 27 19.74 -13.40 16.45
C ASP A 27 19.15 -12.93 17.80
N ARG A 28 18.54 -13.82 18.58
CA ARG A 28 17.84 -13.46 19.83
C ARG A 28 18.69 -12.65 20.82
N PRO A 29 19.98 -12.98 21.06
CA PRO A 29 20.79 -12.19 21.99
C PRO A 29 20.99 -10.74 21.51
N VAL A 30 21.25 -10.56 20.21
CA VAL A 30 21.44 -9.24 19.59
C VAL A 30 20.14 -8.45 19.58
N PHE A 31 19.02 -9.11 19.26
CA PHE A 31 17.70 -8.49 19.28
C PHE A 31 17.27 -8.05 20.69
N ALA A 32 17.55 -8.86 21.71
CA ALA A 32 17.26 -8.51 23.10
C ALA A 32 18.03 -7.27 23.54
N TRP A 33 19.32 -7.18 23.20
CA TRP A 33 20.13 -5.97 23.42
C TRP A 33 19.58 -4.76 22.66
N LEU A 34 19.25 -4.93 21.38
CA LEU A 34 18.67 -3.86 20.55
C LEU A 34 17.37 -3.29 21.13
N ARG A 35 16.58 -4.14 21.82
CA ARG A 35 15.30 -3.79 22.42
C ARG A 35 15.36 -3.52 23.92
N GLU A 36 16.55 -3.35 24.48
CA GLU A 36 16.69 -2.90 25.85
C GLU A 36 15.85 -1.61 26.05
N ASP A 37 15.03 -1.60 27.10
CA ASP A 37 14.05 -0.55 27.42
C ASP A 37 12.91 -0.30 26.40
N ALA A 38 12.88 -1.02 25.27
CA ALA A 38 11.82 -0.87 24.28
C ALA A 38 10.50 -1.51 24.74
N PRO A 39 9.35 -0.83 24.61
CA PRO A 39 8.08 -1.33 25.12
C PRO A 39 7.55 -2.50 24.29
N GLY A 40 7.51 -3.69 24.89
CA GLY A 40 6.85 -4.88 24.35
C GLY A 40 7.25 -5.20 22.92
N SER A 41 6.26 -5.41 22.05
CA SER A 41 6.41 -5.69 20.62
C SER A 41 6.18 -4.45 19.72
N ARG A 42 6.21 -3.23 20.29
CA ARG A 42 5.98 -2.01 19.52
C ARG A 42 7.03 -1.85 18.42
N THR A 43 6.60 -1.50 17.21
CA THR A 43 7.48 -1.13 16.11
C THR A 43 8.09 0.24 16.36
N CYS A 44 9.37 0.42 16.01
CA CYS A 44 10.01 1.74 16.12
C CYS A 44 9.37 2.73 15.14
N PHE A 45 9.50 4.02 15.41
CA PHE A 45 8.88 5.06 14.59
C PHE A 45 9.34 4.99 13.13
N GLU A 46 10.64 4.79 12.89
CA GLU A 46 11.20 4.70 11.53
C GLU A 46 10.70 3.47 10.78
N ALA A 47 10.36 2.38 11.48
CA ALA A 47 9.76 1.22 10.83
C ALA A 47 8.32 1.50 10.39
N GLN A 48 7.57 2.32 11.13
CA GLN A 48 6.22 2.76 10.74
C GLN A 48 6.29 3.68 9.52
N VAL A 49 7.24 4.62 9.50
CA VAL A 49 7.46 5.51 8.34
C VAL A 49 7.86 4.69 7.11
N MET A 50 8.77 3.72 7.27
CA MET A 50 9.20 2.84 6.19
C MET A 50 8.05 1.97 5.68
N ASP A 51 7.26 1.36 6.56
CA ASP A 51 6.10 0.52 6.18
C ASP A 51 5.09 1.31 5.35
N TRP A 52 4.77 2.54 5.78
CA TRP A 52 3.88 3.42 5.04
C TRP A 52 4.46 3.85 3.69
N ALA A 53 5.75 4.21 3.66
CA ALA A 53 6.42 4.60 2.41
C ALA A 53 6.47 3.45 1.40
N ASP A 54 6.74 2.23 1.86
CA ASP A 54 6.70 1.02 1.02
C ASP A 54 5.28 0.79 0.48
N ASP A 55 4.25 0.89 1.31
CA ASP A 55 2.85 0.69 0.88
C ASP A 55 2.43 1.68 -0.21
N VAL A 56 2.79 2.96 -0.08
CA VAL A 56 2.53 3.98 -1.11
C VAL A 56 3.31 3.66 -2.39
N ALA A 57 4.62 3.42 -2.27
CA ALA A 57 5.48 3.22 -3.44
C ALA A 57 5.09 1.99 -4.25
N TYR A 58 4.85 0.85 -3.59
CA TYR A 58 4.43 -0.38 -4.29
C TYR A 58 3.04 -0.22 -4.92
N SER A 59 2.07 0.36 -4.20
CA SER A 59 0.73 0.55 -4.76
C SER A 59 0.74 1.41 -6.03
N VAL A 60 1.53 2.49 -6.03
CA VAL A 60 1.63 3.39 -7.19
C VAL A 60 2.38 2.73 -8.35
N HIS A 61 3.48 2.03 -8.08
CA HIS A 61 4.23 1.32 -9.13
C HIS A 61 3.42 0.16 -9.73
N ASP A 62 2.63 -0.57 -8.93
CA ASP A 62 1.80 -1.66 -9.45
C ASP A 62 0.72 -1.13 -10.41
N VAL A 63 0.14 0.04 -10.13
CA VAL A 63 -0.79 0.71 -11.06
C VAL A 63 -0.07 1.15 -12.34
N GLU A 64 1.12 1.74 -12.20
CA GLU A 64 1.94 2.15 -13.34
C GLU A 64 2.30 0.96 -14.24
N ASP A 65 2.85 -0.11 -13.66
CA ASP A 65 3.27 -1.32 -14.37
C ASP A 65 2.07 -2.05 -14.98
N GLY A 66 0.95 -2.10 -14.26
CA GLY A 66 -0.29 -2.69 -14.76
C GLY A 66 -0.86 -1.96 -15.98
N LEU A 67 -0.83 -0.62 -15.97
CA LEU A 67 -1.20 0.21 -17.14
C LEU A 67 -0.18 0.02 -18.27
N HIS A 68 1.11 0.07 -17.96
CA HIS A 68 2.19 -0.06 -18.95
C HIS A 68 2.16 -1.41 -19.66
N ALA A 69 1.92 -2.50 -18.93
CA ALA A 69 1.83 -3.86 -19.45
C ALA A 69 0.49 -4.17 -20.14
N GLY A 70 -0.49 -3.26 -20.06
CA GLY A 70 -1.84 -3.48 -20.60
C GLY A 70 -2.68 -4.49 -19.80
N HIS A 71 -2.33 -4.73 -18.53
CA HIS A 71 -3.11 -5.56 -17.61
C HIS A 71 -4.25 -4.78 -16.95
N ILE A 72 -4.16 -3.45 -16.92
CA ILE A 72 -5.17 -2.54 -16.39
C ILE A 72 -5.59 -1.58 -17.51
N ASP A 73 -6.90 -1.47 -17.74
CA ASP A 73 -7.47 -0.37 -18.51
C ASP A 73 -7.92 0.72 -17.52
N PRO A 74 -7.41 1.97 -17.62
CA PRO A 74 -7.80 3.03 -16.70
C PRO A 74 -9.31 3.35 -16.74
N ASN A 75 -10.00 3.02 -17.84
CA ASN A 75 -11.44 3.23 -17.96
C ASN A 75 -12.26 2.24 -17.11
N CYS A 76 -11.68 1.13 -16.66
CA CYS A 76 -12.36 0.22 -15.74
C CYS A 76 -12.77 0.91 -14.43
N LEU A 77 -12.05 1.93 -13.98
CA LEU A 77 -12.40 2.70 -12.77
C LEU A 77 -13.63 3.60 -12.95
N LEU A 78 -14.21 3.66 -14.15
CA LEU A 78 -15.47 4.31 -14.46
C LEU A 78 -16.66 3.35 -14.45
N ALA A 79 -16.42 2.03 -14.40
CA ALA A 79 -17.46 1.01 -14.44
C ALA A 79 -17.83 0.56 -13.02
N ASP A 80 -19.14 0.49 -12.75
CA ASP A 80 -19.66 0.15 -11.42
C ASP A 80 -19.14 -1.20 -10.88
N PRO A 81 -19.11 -2.31 -11.66
CA PRO A 81 -18.66 -3.60 -11.12
C PRO A 81 -17.22 -3.59 -10.63
N GLU A 82 -16.32 -2.96 -11.39
CA GLU A 82 -14.91 -2.84 -11.05
C GLU A 82 -14.70 -1.91 -9.86
N ARG A 83 -15.46 -0.81 -9.76
CA ARG A 83 -15.43 0.09 -8.61
C ARG A 83 -15.85 -0.62 -7.33
N GLU A 84 -16.95 -1.38 -7.36
CA GLU A 84 -17.41 -2.15 -6.19
C GLU A 84 -16.34 -3.16 -5.74
N ALA A 85 -15.70 -3.87 -6.67
CA ALA A 85 -14.63 -4.80 -6.34
C ALA A 85 -13.42 -4.12 -5.69
N VAL A 86 -13.06 -2.91 -6.15
CA VAL A 86 -11.99 -2.11 -5.53
C VAL A 86 -12.39 -1.66 -4.12
N PHE A 87 -13.66 -1.28 -3.91
CA PHE A 87 -14.15 -0.85 -2.61
C PHE A 87 -14.18 -2.00 -1.59
N ASP A 88 -14.60 -3.20 -2.00
CA ASP A 88 -14.54 -4.40 -1.16
C ASP A 88 -13.12 -4.68 -0.68
N VAL A 89 -12.13 -4.56 -1.57
CA VAL A 89 -10.71 -4.71 -1.23
C VAL A 89 -10.25 -3.63 -0.26
N ALA A 90 -10.67 -2.37 -0.48
CA ALA A 90 -10.35 -1.26 0.41
C ALA A 90 -10.91 -1.45 1.82
N VAL A 91 -12.18 -1.84 1.95
CA VAL A 91 -12.83 -2.14 3.25
C VAL A 91 -12.15 -3.32 3.95
N GLY A 92 -11.73 -4.33 3.20
CA GLY A 92 -11.04 -5.49 3.77
C GLY A 92 -9.61 -5.22 4.26
N ARG A 93 -8.97 -4.13 3.83
CA ARG A 93 -7.51 -3.96 4.03
C ARG A 93 -7.05 -2.58 4.51
N TYR A 94 -7.69 -1.51 4.06
CA TYR A 94 -7.12 -0.16 4.15
C TYR A 94 -8.00 0.83 4.92
N VAL A 95 -9.30 0.56 5.08
CA VAL A 95 -10.22 1.42 5.83
C VAL A 95 -10.92 0.64 6.95
N PRO A 96 -11.51 1.32 7.96
CA PRO A 96 -12.26 0.65 9.01
C PRO A 96 -13.37 -0.26 8.48
N ALA A 97 -13.61 -1.36 9.18
CA ALA A 97 -14.73 -2.23 8.87
C ALA A 97 -16.06 -1.46 8.96
N GLY A 98 -16.84 -1.47 7.87
CA GLY A 98 -18.10 -0.73 7.78
C GLY A 98 -18.00 0.67 7.19
N THR A 99 -16.84 1.09 6.67
CA THR A 99 -16.77 2.28 5.79
C THR A 99 -17.72 2.11 4.61
N ASP A 100 -18.49 3.17 4.33
CA ASP A 100 -19.48 3.18 3.25
C ASP A 100 -18.79 3.23 1.88
N HIS A 101 -19.25 2.40 0.94
CA HIS A 101 -18.80 2.44 -0.46
C HIS A 101 -19.02 3.82 -1.09
N ALA A 102 -20.04 4.57 -0.67
CA ALA A 102 -20.26 5.93 -1.14
C ALA A 102 -19.11 6.89 -0.76
N GLU A 103 -18.48 6.70 0.40
CA GLU A 103 -17.32 7.49 0.82
C GLU A 103 -16.10 7.17 -0.06
N LEU A 104 -15.88 5.89 -0.34
CA LEU A 104 -14.82 5.41 -1.22
C LEU A 104 -15.03 5.85 -2.67
N ALA A 105 -16.26 5.80 -3.16
CA ALA A 105 -16.64 6.33 -4.47
C ALA A 105 -16.34 7.82 -4.58
N ALA A 106 -16.74 8.61 -3.58
CA ALA A 106 -16.44 10.04 -3.57
C ALA A 106 -14.93 10.32 -3.52
N ALA A 107 -14.14 9.49 -2.85
CA ALA A 107 -12.68 9.60 -2.83
C ALA A 107 -12.07 9.27 -4.20
N LEU A 108 -12.51 8.17 -4.83
CA LEU A 108 -12.09 7.79 -6.17
C LEU A 108 -12.46 8.87 -7.19
N ASP A 109 -13.67 9.43 -7.14
CA ASP A 109 -14.08 10.48 -8.06
C ASP A 109 -13.21 11.74 -7.95
N ARG A 110 -12.81 12.13 -6.73
CA ARG A 110 -11.86 13.25 -6.53
C ARG A 110 -10.49 12.96 -7.14
N LEU A 111 -10.05 11.69 -7.15
CA LEU A 111 -8.79 11.27 -7.74
C LEU A 111 -8.88 11.26 -9.27
N LEU A 112 -9.94 10.65 -9.82
CA LEU A 112 -10.18 10.59 -11.27
C LEU A 112 -10.41 11.97 -11.88
N ALA A 113 -10.90 12.95 -11.11
CA ALA A 113 -11.11 14.33 -11.57
C ALA A 113 -9.84 15.19 -11.59
N GLN A 114 -8.67 14.65 -11.22
CA GLN A 114 -7.43 15.42 -11.27
C GLN A 114 -6.94 15.58 -12.72
N ASP A 115 -6.50 16.77 -13.10
CA ASP A 115 -6.03 17.06 -14.48
C ASP A 115 -4.85 16.18 -14.92
N TRP A 116 -4.06 15.71 -13.96
CA TRP A 116 -2.91 14.83 -14.20
C TRP A 116 -3.29 13.34 -14.26
N TRP A 117 -4.55 12.98 -14.01
CA TRP A 117 -4.99 11.58 -14.06
C TRP A 117 -4.96 11.03 -15.49
N PRO A 118 -4.43 9.81 -15.73
CA PRO A 118 -4.37 9.24 -17.06
C PRO A 118 -5.75 8.70 -17.48
N HIS A 119 -6.53 9.50 -18.21
CA HIS A 119 -7.82 9.10 -18.82
C HIS A 119 -7.69 8.17 -20.04
N GLY A 120 -6.61 7.40 -20.11
CA GLY A 120 -6.28 6.55 -21.24
C GLY A 120 -4.78 6.31 -21.32
N TYR A 121 -4.40 5.12 -21.79
CA TYR A 121 -3.02 4.75 -22.00
C TYR A 121 -2.88 3.93 -23.29
N ASP A 122 -2.22 4.50 -24.29
CA ASP A 122 -2.01 3.89 -25.61
C ASP A 122 -0.53 3.53 -25.88
N GLY A 123 0.33 3.66 -24.86
CA GLY A 123 1.76 3.43 -24.96
C GLY A 123 2.56 4.50 -25.70
N SER A 124 1.92 5.56 -26.22
CA SER A 124 2.63 6.68 -26.85
C SER A 124 3.55 7.41 -25.87
N ALA A 125 4.56 8.11 -26.39
CA ALA A 125 5.48 8.89 -25.55
C ALA A 125 4.75 9.93 -24.67
N VAL A 126 3.64 10.51 -25.18
CA VAL A 126 2.81 11.45 -24.42
C VAL A 126 2.05 10.74 -23.30
N ALA A 127 1.48 9.56 -23.57
CA ALA A 127 0.81 8.76 -22.55
C ALA A 127 1.77 8.30 -21.45
N GLN A 128 2.99 7.90 -21.81
CA GLN A 128 4.05 7.56 -20.84
C GLN A 128 4.44 8.74 -19.95
N ALA A 129 4.59 9.95 -20.53
CA ALA A 129 4.89 11.14 -19.75
C ALA A 129 3.77 11.48 -18.75
N ARG A 130 2.51 11.35 -19.16
CA ARG A 130 1.35 11.56 -18.27
C ARG A 130 1.27 10.52 -17.16
N LEU A 131 1.55 9.26 -17.47
CA LEU A 131 1.58 8.20 -16.46
C LEU A 131 2.66 8.46 -15.39
N LYS A 132 3.85 8.92 -15.82
CA LYS A 132 4.92 9.31 -14.90
C LYS A 132 4.57 10.53 -14.05
N ASP A 133 3.88 11.52 -14.62
CA ASP A 133 3.37 12.67 -13.86
C ASP A 133 2.35 12.22 -12.81
N ALA A 134 1.36 11.41 -13.19
CA ALA A 134 0.36 10.86 -12.27
C ALA A 134 0.99 10.07 -11.11
N THR A 135 1.97 9.22 -11.41
CA THR A 135 2.74 8.46 -10.41
C THR A 135 3.46 9.40 -9.44
N SER A 136 4.07 10.48 -9.95
CA SER A 136 4.75 11.48 -9.12
C SER A 136 3.78 12.24 -8.21
N GLN A 137 2.59 12.59 -8.72
CA GLN A 137 1.55 13.26 -7.95
C GLN A 137 0.98 12.34 -6.86
N LEU A 138 0.76 11.05 -7.15
CA LEU A 138 0.28 10.07 -6.17
C LEU A 138 1.25 9.86 -5.02
N ILE A 139 2.56 9.84 -5.29
CA ILE A 139 3.59 9.70 -4.24
C ILE A 139 3.71 10.96 -3.37
N GLY A 140 3.50 12.14 -3.96
CA GLY A 140 3.71 13.43 -3.30
C GLY A 140 2.55 13.96 -2.46
N ARG A 141 1.40 13.28 -2.44
CA ARG A 141 0.14 13.77 -1.86
C ARG A 141 -0.21 13.11 -0.53
#